data_AF-A0A0W0EY04-F1
#
_entry.id   AF-A0A0W0EY04-F1
#
_cell.length_a   1.000
_cell.length_b   1.000
_cell.length_c   1.000
_cell.angle_alpha   90.00
_cell.angle_beta   90.00
_cell.angle_gamma   90.00
#
_symmetry.space_group_name_H-M   'P 1'
#
loop_
_entity.id
_entity.type
_entity.pdbx_description
1 polymer ?
#
loop_
_entity_poly.entity_id
_entity_poly.type
_entity_poly.pdbx_seq_one_letter_code
_entity_poly.pdbx_strand_id
1 'polypeptide(L)'
;MKLPEEVQPKKISEFLFVILKLHIYGHTLNCQLSYSLNYAISIGQTDSEGVERNWAGQGPIAMSTTEMGPGSRHDTLDDHWGHWNWQKLLGLSSLLLKWFQLALEWRDKKQEAYNSHSLNQALQVKA
;
A
#
# COMPACT_ATOMS: atom_id res chain seq x y z
N MET A 1 18.68 -11.51 24.11
CA MET A 1 17.30 -11.78 24.59
C MET A 1 16.56 -12.46 23.46
N LYS A 2 16.15 -13.73 23.61
CA LYS A 2 15.32 -14.43 22.60
C LYS A 2 13.86 -14.25 23.01
N LEU A 3 13.00 -13.83 22.08
CA LEU A 3 11.57 -13.71 22.31
C LEU A 3 10.95 -15.10 22.58
N PRO A 4 9.83 -15.20 23.33
CA PRO A 4 9.06 -16.44 23.47
C PRO A 4 8.70 -17.03 22.10
N GLU A 5 8.69 -18.36 21.98
CA GLU A 5 8.54 -19.07 20.71
C GLU A 5 7.25 -18.71 19.97
N GLU A 6 6.19 -18.42 20.72
CA GLU A 6 4.86 -18.06 20.24
C GLU A 6 4.81 -16.69 19.56
N VAL A 7 5.72 -15.78 19.92
CA VAL A 7 5.82 -14.42 19.36
C VAL A 7 7.05 -14.23 18.49
N GLN A 8 7.86 -15.29 18.30
CA GLN A 8 8.92 -15.25 17.31
C GLN A 8 8.26 -15.15 15.92
N PRO A 9 8.63 -14.15 15.10
CA PRO A 9 8.13 -14.10 13.74
C PRO A 9 8.52 -15.39 13.03
N LYS A 10 7.54 -16.03 12.37
CA LYS A 10 7.80 -17.22 11.55
C LYS A 10 8.93 -16.90 10.59
N LYS A 11 9.84 -17.85 10.39
CA LYS A 11 10.94 -17.72 9.43
C LYS A 11 10.33 -17.46 8.05
N ILE A 12 10.43 -16.22 7.59
CA ILE A 12 10.03 -15.84 6.24
C ILE A 12 11.11 -16.38 5.30
N SER A 13 10.75 -17.34 4.46
CA SER A 13 11.68 -17.95 3.49
C SER A 13 11.61 -17.32 2.11
N GLU A 14 10.53 -16.61 1.80
CA GLU A 14 10.26 -16.07 0.47
C GLU A 14 9.85 -14.60 0.56
N PHE A 15 10.47 -13.77 -0.28
CA PHE A 15 10.19 -12.34 -0.38
C PHE A 15 9.66 -12.03 -1.77
N LEU A 16 8.57 -11.25 -1.81
CA LEU A 16 8.08 -10.65 -3.05
C LEU A 16 8.54 -9.19 -3.09
N PHE A 17 9.28 -8.84 -4.13
CA PHE A 17 9.68 -7.46 -4.38
C PHE A 17 8.67 -6.79 -5.30
N VAL A 18 8.24 -5.60 -4.92
CA VAL A 18 7.31 -4.77 -5.70
C VAL A 18 7.75 -3.31 -5.66
N ILE A 19 7.36 -2.55 -6.68
CA ILE A 19 7.52 -1.10 -6.71
C ILE A 19 6.13 -0.48 -6.51
N LEU A 20 6.05 0.56 -5.68
CA LEU A 20 4.81 1.27 -5.37
C LEU A 20 4.16 1.83 -6.64
N LYS A 21 2.83 1.92 -6.66
CA LYS A 21 2.10 2.18 -7.91
C LYS A 21 2.41 3.53 -8.53
N LEU A 22 2.67 4.57 -7.74
CA LEU A 22 3.06 5.87 -8.29
C LEU A 22 4.50 5.80 -8.84
N HIS A 23 5.39 5.19 -8.07
CA HIS A 23 6.82 5.12 -8.38
C HIS A 23 7.11 4.30 -9.62
N ILE A 24 6.39 3.20 -9.83
CA ILE A 24 6.69 2.26 -10.90
C ILE A 24 6.58 2.90 -12.30
N TYR A 25 5.76 3.94 -12.46
CA TYR A 25 5.65 4.70 -13.71
C TYR A 25 6.94 5.44 -14.09
N GLY A 26 7.79 5.78 -13.12
CA GLY A 26 9.11 6.36 -13.36
C GLY A 26 10.18 5.35 -13.81
N HIS A 27 9.86 4.04 -13.76
CA HIS A 27 10.80 2.99 -14.14
C HIS A 27 10.59 2.51 -15.58
N THR A 28 11.62 1.81 -16.10
CA THR A 28 11.57 1.15 -17.41
C THR A 28 10.42 0.15 -17.52
N LEU A 29 9.99 -0.16 -18.74
CA LEU A 29 8.93 -1.13 -19.00
C LEU A 29 9.22 -2.50 -18.37
N ASN A 30 10.48 -2.95 -18.38
CA ASN A 30 10.86 -4.22 -17.76
C ASN A 30 10.55 -4.24 -16.26
N CYS A 31 10.83 -3.14 -15.55
CA CYS A 31 10.48 -3.00 -14.13
C CYS A 31 8.97 -2.97 -13.92
N GLN A 32 8.23 -2.25 -14.77
CA GLN A 32 6.77 -2.16 -14.70
C GLN A 32 6.11 -3.54 -14.85
N LEU A 33 6.64 -4.41 -15.70
CA LEU A 33 6.13 -5.77 -15.88
C LEU A 33 6.55 -6.71 -14.74
N SER A 34 7.77 -6.57 -14.23
CA SER A 34 8.35 -7.51 -13.25
C SER A 34 7.95 -7.22 -11.80
N TYR A 35 7.72 -5.95 -11.45
CA TYR A 35 7.56 -5.51 -10.06
C TYR A 35 6.23 -4.77 -9.80
N SER A 36 5.28 -4.86 -10.72
CA SER A 36 3.97 -4.24 -10.56
C SER A 36 3.15 -4.91 -9.48
N LEU A 37 2.69 -4.08 -8.52
CA LEU A 37 1.70 -4.46 -7.51
C LEU A 37 0.42 -5.07 -8.12
N ASN A 38 0.07 -4.74 -9.36
CA ASN A 38 -1.13 -5.30 -10.01
C ASN A 38 -0.97 -6.77 -10.41
N TYR A 39 0.28 -7.26 -10.51
CA TYR A 39 0.59 -8.65 -10.88
C TYR A 39 1.05 -9.49 -9.68
N ALA A 40 1.17 -8.87 -8.51
CA ALA A 40 1.57 -9.52 -7.28
C ALA A 40 0.45 -10.42 -6.73
N ILE A 41 0.78 -11.68 -6.47
CA ILE A 41 -0.15 -12.65 -5.90
C ILE A 41 -0.49 -12.26 -4.46
N SER A 42 -1.75 -12.46 -4.07
CA SER A 42 -2.26 -12.20 -2.71
C SER A 42 -2.22 -10.74 -2.26
N ILE A 43 -1.98 -9.79 -3.18
CA ILE A 43 -2.10 -8.36 -2.90
C ILE A 43 -3.48 -7.87 -3.32
N GLY A 44 -4.16 -7.17 -2.41
CA GLY A 44 -5.43 -6.50 -2.71
C GLY A 44 -5.26 -5.30 -3.64
N GLN A 45 -6.36 -4.66 -4.05
CA GLN A 45 -6.27 -3.43 -4.83
C GLN A 45 -5.81 -2.26 -3.96
N THR A 46 -4.50 -2.00 -3.93
CA THR A 46 -3.87 -0.95 -3.13
C THR A 46 -2.87 -0.13 -3.97
N ASP A 47 -2.63 1.13 -3.60
CA ASP A 47 -1.53 1.93 -4.15
C ASP A 47 -0.20 1.66 -3.44
N SER A 48 -0.28 1.18 -2.19
CA SER A 48 0.83 1.00 -1.24
C SER A 48 1.62 2.29 -0.96
N GLU A 49 1.06 3.47 -1.28
CA GLU A 49 1.69 4.80 -1.10
C GLU A 49 1.55 5.32 0.34
N GLY A 50 0.92 4.56 1.23
CA GLY A 50 0.64 4.97 2.60
C GLY A 50 1.89 5.32 3.41
N VAL A 51 3.04 4.70 3.10
CA VAL A 51 4.34 4.95 3.74
C VAL A 51 5.00 6.25 3.29
N GLU A 52 4.56 6.82 2.17
CA GLU A 52 5.10 8.08 1.64
C GLU A 52 4.13 9.25 1.83
N ARG A 53 2.83 8.97 1.91
CA ARG A 53 1.79 10.00 2.13
C ARG A 53 1.98 10.74 3.46
N ASN A 54 2.62 10.12 4.45
CA ASN A 54 3.02 10.80 5.69
C ASN A 54 4.15 11.82 5.46
N TRP A 55 5.05 11.64 4.48
CA TRP A 55 6.20 12.53 4.27
C TRP A 55 5.78 13.97 4.02
N ALA A 56 4.67 14.17 3.30
CA ALA A 56 4.08 15.50 3.10
C ALA A 56 3.74 16.21 4.42
N GLY A 57 3.26 15.47 5.43
CA GLY A 57 3.02 16.00 6.77
C GLY A 57 4.28 16.12 7.63
N GLN A 58 5.27 15.24 7.40
CA GLN A 58 6.52 15.23 8.17
C GLN A 58 7.52 16.31 7.77
N GLY A 59 7.48 16.81 6.53
CA GLY A 59 8.42 17.83 6.04
C GLY A 59 8.54 19.04 6.97
N PRO A 60 7.43 19.72 7.33
CA PRO A 60 7.45 20.84 8.27
C PRO A 60 7.96 20.47 9.67
N ILE A 61 7.64 19.27 10.16
CA ILE A 61 8.07 18.79 11.49
C ILE A 61 9.58 18.54 11.53
N ALA A 62 10.13 18.00 10.44
CA ALA A 62 11.57 17.81 10.32
C ALA A 62 12.32 19.14 10.42
N MET A 63 11.76 20.20 9.82
CA MET A 63 12.32 21.55 9.89
C MET A 63 12.17 22.20 11.27
N SER A 64 11.06 21.97 11.98
CA SER A 64 10.85 22.55 13.30
C SER A 64 11.70 21.90 14.40
N THR A 65 12.27 20.72 14.13
CA THR A 65 13.04 19.93 15.11
C THR A 65 14.56 20.01 14.92
N THR A 66 15.06 20.87 14.03
CA THR A 66 16.50 20.95 13.71
C THR A 66 17.36 21.42 14.87
N GLU A 67 16.88 22.41 15.63
CA GLU A 67 17.60 23.01 16.77
C GLU A 67 17.39 22.23 18.08
N MET A 68 16.60 21.15 18.04
CA MET A 68 16.28 20.36 19.22
C MET A 68 17.43 19.39 19.52
N GLY A 69 17.71 19.18 20.81
CA GLY A 69 18.65 18.14 21.24
C GLY A 69 18.19 16.73 20.84
N PRO A 70 19.09 15.74 20.76
CA PRO A 70 18.75 14.40 20.22
C PRO A 70 17.56 13.72 20.90
N GLY A 71 17.45 13.82 22.23
CA GLY A 71 16.33 13.26 22.99
C GLY A 71 15.02 13.98 22.72
N SER A 72 14.99 15.30 22.89
CA SER A 72 13.78 16.10 22.66
C SER A 72 13.30 16.04 21.20
N ARG A 73 14.24 15.95 20.25
CA ARG A 73 13.92 15.71 18.83
C ARG A 73 13.22 14.37 18.63
N HIS A 74 13.72 13.29 19.23
CA HIS A 74 13.08 11.98 19.13
C HIS A 74 11.68 12.00 19.73
N ASP A 75 11.53 12.50 20.95
CA ASP A 75 10.22 12.55 21.64
C ASP A 75 9.20 13.35 20.82
N THR A 76 9.61 14.49 20.26
CA THR A 76 8.74 15.34 19.42
C THR A 76 8.31 14.62 18.14
N LEU A 77 9.23 13.94 17.46
CA LEU A 77 8.89 13.17 16.26
C LEU A 77 7.93 12.02 16.57
N ASP A 78 8.14 11.33 17.70
CA ASP A 78 7.30 10.21 18.11
C ASP A 78 5.89 10.68 18.49
N ASP A 79 5.75 11.82 19.17
CA ASP A 79 4.46 12.46 19.45
C ASP A 79 3.69 12.78 18.17
N HIS A 80 4.36 13.33 17.16
CA HIS A 80 3.74 13.61 15.86
C HIS A 80 3.30 12.34 15.14
N TRP A 81 4.11 11.27 15.15
CA TRP A 81 3.73 9.99 14.57
C TRP A 81 2.61 9.31 15.34
N GLY A 82 2.60 9.42 16.67
CA GLY A 82 1.51 8.97 17.54
C GLY A 82 0.19 9.67 17.18
N HIS A 83 0.23 11.00 17.04
CA HIS A 83 -0.92 11.78 16.57
C HIS A 83 -1.42 11.34 15.19
N TRP A 84 -0.50 11.15 14.24
CA TRP A 84 -0.85 10.66 12.90
C TRP A 84 -1.51 9.27 12.92
N ASN A 85 -1.00 8.37 13.76
CA ASN A 85 -1.60 7.05 13.97
C ASN A 85 -3.02 7.15 14.56
N TRP A 86 -3.21 8.03 15.52
CA TRP A 86 -4.53 8.32 16.08
C TRP A 86 -5.52 8.86 15.04
N GLN A 87 -5.10 9.82 14.22
CA GLN A 87 -5.94 10.35 13.14
C GLN A 87 -6.34 9.26 12.12
N LYS A 88 -5.41 8.36 11.76
CA LYS A 88 -5.73 7.22 10.89
C LYS A 88 -6.76 6.30 11.53
N LEU A 89 -6.66 6.04 12.83
CA LEU A 89 -7.62 5.20 13.55
C LEU A 89 -9.02 5.81 13.53
N LEU A 90 -9.13 7.12 13.80
CA LEU A 90 -10.39 7.85 13.74
C LEU A 90 -11.01 7.84 12.33
N GLY A 91 -10.19 7.99 11.29
CA GLY A 91 -10.64 7.97 9.90
C GLY A 91 -10.90 6.57 9.32
N LEU A 92 -10.52 5.50 10.03
CA LEU A 92 -10.51 4.14 9.49
C LEU A 92 -11.91 3.67 9.09
N SER A 93 -12.93 3.96 9.90
CA SER A 93 -14.32 3.54 9.64
C SER A 93 -14.86 4.11 8.33
N SER A 94 -14.72 5.43 8.14
CA SER A 94 -15.14 6.13 6.93
C SER A 94 -14.35 5.67 5.71
N LEU A 95 -13.04 5.42 5.88
CA LEU A 95 -12.18 4.92 4.82
C LEU A 95 -12.59 3.52 4.36
N LEU A 96 -12.83 2.60 5.30
CA LEU A 96 -13.27 1.23 5.01
C LEU A 96 -14.63 1.21 4.31
N LEU A 97 -15.57 2.05 4.72
CA LEU A 97 -16.86 2.16 4.04
C LEU A 97 -16.70 2.61 2.59
N LYS A 98 -15.90 3.66 2.35
CA LYS A 98 -15.60 4.15 1.01
C LYS A 98 -14.93 3.08 0.15
N TRP A 99 -13.96 2.37 0.71
CA TRP A 99 -13.27 1.28 0.00
C TRP A 99 -14.19 0.11 -0.31
N PHE A 100 -15.10 -0.24 0.59
CA PHE A 100 -16.10 -1.28 0.35
C PHE A 100 -17.02 -0.91 -0.82
N GLN A 101 -17.53 0.32 -0.85
CA GLN A 101 -18.36 0.80 -1.97
C GLN A 101 -17.60 0.76 -3.30
N LEU A 102 -16.37 1.28 -3.32
CA LEU A 102 -15.51 1.21 -4.51
C LEU A 102 -15.24 -0.24 -4.94
N ALA A 103 -15.03 -1.16 -3.99
CA ALA A 103 -14.81 -2.57 -4.30
C ALA A 103 -16.02 -3.22 -4.98
N LEU A 104 -17.25 -2.86 -4.59
CA LEU A 104 -18.47 -3.33 -5.27
C LEU A 104 -18.53 -2.84 -6.71
N GLU A 105 -18.27 -1.55 -6.95
CA GLU A 105 -18.23 -1.00 -8.31
C GLU A 105 -17.16 -1.68 -9.18
N TRP A 106 -15.97 -1.89 -8.61
CA TRP A 106 -14.87 -2.54 -9.33
C TRP A 106 -15.13 -4.03 -9.58
N ARG A 107 -15.82 -4.72 -8.67
CA ARG A 107 -16.26 -6.11 -8.88
C ARG A 107 -17.14 -6.20 -10.13
N ASP A 108 -18.13 -5.32 -10.25
CA ASP A 108 -19.11 -5.36 -11.34
C ASP A 108 -18.41 -5.09 -12.69
N LYS A 109 -17.55 -4.07 -12.75
CA LYS A 109 -16.72 -3.78 -13.92
C LYS A 109 -15.80 -4.94 -14.30
N LYS A 110 -15.16 -5.59 -13.32
CA LYS A 110 -14.30 -6.75 -13.57
C LYS A 110 -15.10 -7.94 -14.09
N GLN A 111 -16.30 -8.18 -13.59
CA GLN A 111 -17.16 -9.26 -14.06
C GLN A 111 -17.58 -9.04 -15.51
N GLU A 112 -17.97 -7.82 -15.87
CA GLU A 112 -18.31 -7.45 -17.25
C GLU A 112 -17.11 -7.62 -18.20
N ALA A 113 -15.94 -7.11 -17.80
CA ALA A 113 -14.70 -7.27 -18.56
C ALA A 113 -14.32 -8.75 -18.74
N TYR A 114 -14.48 -9.57 -17.70
CA TYR A 114 -14.24 -11.01 -17.79
C TYR A 114 -15.20 -11.70 -18.75
N ASN A 115 -16.50 -11.40 -18.65
CA ASN A 115 -17.53 -12.00 -19.50
C ASN A 115 -17.30 -11.65 -20.98
N SER A 116 -17.04 -10.38 -21.27
CA SER A 116 -16.75 -9.90 -22.63
C SER A 116 -15.47 -10.52 -23.20
N HIS A 117 -14.39 -10.59 -22.41
CA HIS A 117 -13.16 -11.27 -22.82
C HIS A 117 -13.39 -12.75 -23.12
N SER A 118 -14.11 -13.47 -22.25
CA SER A 118 -14.41 -14.89 -22.41
C SER A 118 -15.22 -15.17 -23.68
N LEU A 119 -16.23 -14.33 -23.97
CA LEU A 119 -17.02 -14.42 -25.20
C LEU A 119 -16.14 -14.19 -26.45
N ASN A 120 -15.33 -13.13 -26.45
CA ASN A 120 -14.47 -12.79 -27.58
C ASN A 120 -13.41 -13.87 -27.85
N GLN A 121 -12.82 -14.44 -26.79
CA GLN A 121 -11.87 -15.53 -26.93
C GLN A 121 -12.53 -16.79 -27.51
N ALA A 122 -13.74 -17.13 -27.06
CA ALA A 122 -14.49 -18.27 -27.61
C ALA A 122 -14.86 -18.09 -29.09
N LEU A 123 -15.04 -16.85 -29.56
CA LEU A 123 -15.27 -16.54 -30.98
C LEU A 123 -13.97 -16.63 -31.79
N GLN A 124 -12.84 -16.17 -31.26
CA GLN A 124 -11.54 -16.23 -31.94
C GLN A 124 -10.98 -17.65 -32.10
N VAL A 125 -11.32 -18.58 -31.20
CA VAL A 125 -10.91 -19.99 -31.30
C VAL A 125 -11.78 -20.78 -32.31
N LYS A 126 -12.92 -20.22 -32.73
CA LYS A 126 -13.86 -20.84 -33.68
C LYS A 126 -13.70 -20.34 -35.13
N ALA A 127 -12.78 -19.40 -35.37
CA ALA A 127 -12.41 -18.89 -36.69
C ALA A 127 -11.10 -19.53 -37.15
#